data_AF-A0A2K8NXS1-F1
#
_entry.id   AF-A0A2K8NXS1-F1
#
_cell.length_a   1.000
_cell.length_b   1.000
_cell.length_c   1.000
_cell.angle_alpha   90.00
_cell.angle_beta   90.00
_cell.angle_gamma   90.00
#
_symmetry.space_group_name_H-M   'P 1'
#
loop_
_entity.id
_entity.type
_entity.pdbx_description
1 polymer ?
#
loop_
_entity_poly.entity_id
_entity_poly.type
_entity_poly.pdbx_seq_one_letter_code
_entity_poly.pdbx_strand_id
1 'polypeptide(L)'
;MKEFKEIKKIESEWTEYIDSNNDSQKTKEFNFKKIKAKEILKLGYDKNGCTIHHFKGKKVPNKLPIEIRSLKSFFSNNPNKIIEGIETWDTKLILDMSYVFENCKKFNGNISRWRAFNATTMEGMFKGAKKFNNDISDLYTFRVHNMKYMFKDSIEFNQDISNWNIVNLKFFRSMFENAHSFNKDLSKWTFCQEIVFSTDYDKNAISWADFNKPKFNKKNT
;
A
#
# COMPACT_ATOMS: atom_id res chain seq x y z
N MET A 1 5.77 38.83 -15.41
CA MET A 1 4.48 38.40 -14.82
C MET A 1 4.39 36.89 -14.95
N LYS A 2 4.48 36.15 -13.83
CA LYS A 2 4.21 34.71 -13.84
C LYS A 2 2.69 34.55 -13.87
N GLU A 3 2.17 33.95 -14.93
CA GLU A 3 0.78 33.52 -14.99
C GLU A 3 0.52 32.56 -13.82
N PHE A 4 -0.30 33.01 -12.88
CA PHE A 4 -0.93 32.12 -11.91
C PHE A 4 -1.89 31.24 -12.71
N LYS A 5 -1.46 30.01 -13.03
CA LYS A 5 -2.38 28.97 -13.48
C LYS A 5 -3.45 28.82 -12.39
N GLU A 6 -4.67 29.19 -12.72
CA GLU A 6 -5.85 28.88 -11.92
C GLU A 6 -5.77 27.40 -11.52
N ILE A 7 -5.85 27.12 -10.22
CA ILE A 7 -5.97 25.77 -9.72
C ILE A 7 -7.33 25.28 -10.21
N LYS A 8 -7.33 24.52 -11.30
CA LYS A 8 -8.54 23.88 -11.83
C LYS A 8 -9.17 23.10 -10.69
N LYS A 9 -10.35 23.55 -10.25
CA LYS A 9 -11.06 22.96 -9.13
C LYS A 9 -11.35 21.51 -9.50
N ILE A 10 -10.83 20.56 -8.72
CA ILE A 10 -11.09 19.14 -8.95
C ILE A 10 -12.56 18.90 -8.66
N GLU A 11 -13.33 18.57 -9.69
CA GLU A 11 -14.72 18.16 -9.55
C GLU A 11 -14.78 16.68 -9.15
N SER A 12 -15.72 16.34 -8.27
CA SER A 12 -15.91 14.95 -7.86
C SER A 12 -16.47 14.12 -9.00
N GLU A 13 -15.96 12.91 -9.16
CA GLU A 13 -16.38 11.96 -10.18
C GLU A 13 -17.05 10.73 -9.56
N TRP A 14 -18.04 10.20 -10.26
CA TRP A 14 -18.74 8.99 -9.85
C TRP A 14 -17.94 7.74 -10.26
N THR A 15 -18.09 6.66 -9.51
CA THR A 15 -17.55 5.35 -9.90
C THR A 15 -18.57 4.62 -10.76
N GLU A 16 -18.12 4.06 -11.88
CA GLU A 16 -18.90 3.19 -12.77
C GLU A 16 -18.36 1.77 -12.66
N TYR A 17 -19.24 0.79 -12.52
CA TYR A 17 -18.87 -0.60 -12.23
C TYR A 17 -19.88 -1.60 -12.79
N ILE A 18 -19.42 -2.84 -12.97
CA ILE A 18 -20.28 -3.99 -13.27
C ILE A 18 -20.62 -4.69 -11.95
N ASP A 19 -21.90 -4.89 -11.67
CA ASP A 19 -22.37 -5.55 -10.45
C ASP A 19 -22.39 -7.09 -10.54
N SER A 20 -22.97 -7.74 -9.54
CA SER A 20 -23.06 -9.20 -9.49
C SER A 20 -23.95 -9.81 -10.56
N ASN A 21 -24.89 -9.05 -11.12
CA ASN A 21 -25.83 -9.46 -12.16
C ASN A 21 -25.31 -9.19 -13.57
N ASN A 22 -24.10 -8.63 -13.68
CA ASN A 22 -23.48 -8.15 -14.92
C ASN A 22 -24.12 -6.88 -15.48
N ASP A 23 -24.83 -6.12 -14.65
CA ASP A 23 -25.40 -4.84 -15.04
C ASP A 23 -24.43 -3.70 -14.76
N SER A 24 -24.45 -2.69 -15.63
CA SER A 24 -23.68 -1.45 -15.43
C SER A 24 -24.37 -0.57 -14.40
N GLN A 25 -23.62 -0.19 -13.37
CA GLN A 25 -24.07 0.65 -12.27
C GLN A 25 -23.17 1.87 -12.13
N LYS A 26 -23.69 2.90 -11.46
CA LYS A 26 -22.94 4.13 -11.14
C LYS A 26 -23.25 4.60 -9.72
N THR A 27 -22.24 5.04 -8.97
CA THR A 27 -22.42 5.45 -7.58
C THR A 27 -21.47 6.57 -7.14
N LYS A 28 -21.92 7.36 -6.16
CA LYS A 28 -21.08 8.30 -5.38
C LYS A 28 -20.57 7.69 -4.06
N GLU A 29 -21.05 6.51 -3.68
CA GLU A 29 -20.56 5.80 -2.50
C GLU A 29 -19.12 5.34 -2.73
N PHE A 30 -18.25 5.54 -1.73
CA PHE A 30 -16.87 5.06 -1.77
C PHE A 30 -16.68 3.78 -0.95
N ASN A 31 -17.60 3.45 -0.05
CA ASN A 31 -17.56 2.24 0.72
C ASN A 31 -18.15 1.02 -0.01
N PHE A 32 -17.28 0.21 -0.57
CA PHE A 32 -17.66 -0.99 -1.30
C PHE A 32 -17.84 -2.23 -0.41
N LYS A 33 -17.86 -2.11 0.93
CA LYS A 33 -18.07 -3.26 1.83
C LYS A 33 -19.39 -4.00 1.56
N LYS A 34 -20.45 -3.28 1.22
CA LYS A 34 -21.79 -3.83 0.93
C LYS A 34 -22.14 -3.85 -0.56
N ILE A 35 -21.32 -3.23 -1.41
CA ILE A 35 -21.54 -3.15 -2.86
C ILE A 35 -20.89 -4.36 -3.53
N LYS A 36 -21.70 -5.18 -4.21
CA LYS A 36 -21.24 -6.38 -4.92
C LYS A 36 -20.73 -6.04 -6.32
N ALA A 37 -19.70 -5.20 -6.42
CA ALA A 37 -19.05 -4.86 -7.68
C ALA A 37 -18.04 -5.95 -8.10
N LYS A 38 -18.15 -6.45 -9.34
CA LYS A 38 -17.22 -7.41 -9.96
C LYS A 38 -16.03 -6.74 -10.64
N GLU A 39 -16.28 -5.62 -11.30
CA GLU A 39 -15.32 -4.86 -12.10
C GLU A 39 -15.59 -3.37 -11.96
N ILE A 40 -14.53 -2.56 -11.82
CA ILE A 40 -14.65 -1.11 -11.96
C ILE A 40 -14.32 -0.72 -13.42
N LEU A 41 -15.24 0.03 -14.04
CA LEU A 41 -15.11 0.56 -15.40
C LEU A 41 -14.50 1.97 -15.39
N LYS A 42 -14.89 2.80 -14.42
CA LYS A 42 -14.36 4.15 -14.19
C LYS A 42 -14.22 4.39 -12.69
N LEU A 43 -13.05 4.85 -12.27
CA LEU A 43 -12.82 5.24 -10.87
C LEU A 43 -13.36 6.64 -10.61
N GLY A 44 -14.25 6.74 -9.64
CA GLY A 44 -14.66 8.01 -9.06
C GLY A 44 -13.72 8.48 -7.96
N TYR A 45 -13.80 9.75 -7.63
CA TYR A 45 -13.03 10.38 -6.56
C TYR A 45 -13.72 11.66 -6.08
N ASP A 46 -13.41 12.10 -4.87
CA ASP A 46 -13.85 13.41 -4.37
C ASP A 46 -12.84 14.53 -4.67
N LYS A 47 -13.21 15.75 -4.27
CA LYS A 47 -12.37 16.96 -4.35
C LYS A 47 -11.01 16.85 -3.65
N ASN A 48 -10.82 15.87 -2.77
CA ASN A 48 -9.56 15.63 -2.06
C ASN A 48 -8.74 14.49 -2.69
N GLY A 49 -9.26 13.86 -3.76
CA GLY A 49 -8.63 12.72 -4.39
C GLY A 49 -8.82 11.40 -3.63
N CYS A 50 -9.80 11.31 -2.73
CA CYS A 50 -10.18 10.04 -2.11
C CYS A 50 -11.05 9.25 -3.09
N THR A 51 -10.72 7.97 -3.31
CA THR A 51 -11.47 7.04 -4.16
C THR A 51 -12.13 5.93 -3.33
N ILE A 52 -12.70 4.94 -4.01
CA ILE A 52 -13.37 3.80 -3.40
C ILE A 52 -12.45 2.99 -2.48
N HIS A 53 -13.04 2.32 -1.49
CA HIS A 53 -12.37 1.43 -0.58
C HIS A 53 -13.17 0.17 -0.28
N HIS A 54 -12.47 -0.92 0.05
CA HIS A 54 -13.00 -2.27 0.28
C HIS A 54 -13.60 -2.95 -0.97
N PHE A 55 -13.10 -2.62 -2.16
CA PHE A 55 -13.50 -3.26 -3.41
C PHE A 55 -13.10 -4.74 -3.43
N LYS A 56 -14.05 -5.62 -3.76
CA LYS A 56 -13.91 -7.08 -3.76
C LYS A 56 -13.82 -7.72 -5.14
N GLY A 57 -14.07 -6.94 -6.18
CA GLY A 57 -14.00 -7.41 -7.55
C GLY A 57 -12.57 -7.69 -7.99
N LYS A 58 -12.45 -8.23 -9.19
CA LYS A 58 -11.19 -8.77 -9.73
C LYS A 58 -10.56 -7.90 -10.82
N LYS A 59 -11.21 -6.80 -11.21
CA LYS A 59 -10.77 -5.95 -12.32
C LYS A 59 -11.06 -4.48 -12.05
N VAL A 60 -10.12 -3.64 -12.45
CA VAL A 60 -10.18 -2.18 -12.38
C VAL A 60 -9.70 -1.58 -13.71
N PRO A 61 -9.91 -0.28 -13.97
CA PRO A 61 -9.38 0.35 -15.15
C PRO A 61 -7.85 0.31 -15.13
N ASN A 62 -7.24 0.13 -16.29
CA ASN A 62 -5.78 0.11 -16.48
C ASN A 62 -5.10 1.48 -16.29
N LYS A 63 -5.87 2.56 -16.14
CA LYS A 63 -5.36 3.89 -15.82
C LYS A 63 -5.92 4.37 -14.48
N LEU A 64 -5.03 4.73 -13.57
CA LEU A 64 -5.38 5.41 -12.34
C LEU A 64 -5.58 6.92 -12.63
N PRO A 65 -6.74 7.51 -12.31
CA PRO A 65 -6.96 8.96 -12.45
C PRO A 65 -5.89 9.79 -11.71
N ILE A 66 -5.43 10.86 -12.36
CA ILE A 66 -4.35 11.70 -11.83
C ILE A 66 -4.80 12.59 -10.67
N GLU A 67 -6.09 12.64 -10.41
CA GLU A 67 -6.75 13.36 -9.32
C GLU A 67 -6.70 12.56 -8.01
N ILE A 68 -6.56 11.24 -8.08
CA ILE A 68 -6.54 10.38 -6.89
C ILE A 68 -5.26 10.62 -6.09
N ARG A 69 -5.43 10.80 -4.78
CA ARG A 69 -4.36 11.02 -3.80
C ARG A 69 -4.32 9.93 -2.73
N SER A 70 -5.38 9.15 -2.55
CA SER A 70 -5.44 8.09 -1.56
C SER A 70 -5.96 6.79 -2.16
N LEU A 71 -5.24 5.69 -1.91
CA LEU A 71 -5.69 4.33 -2.15
C LEU A 71 -6.03 3.61 -0.84
N LYS A 72 -6.29 4.38 0.22
CA LYS A 72 -6.51 3.83 1.56
C LYS A 72 -7.58 2.74 1.55
N SER A 73 -7.20 1.55 2.01
CA SER A 73 -8.08 0.38 2.09
C SER A 73 -8.73 -0.04 0.77
N PHE A 74 -8.19 0.37 -0.39
CA PHE A 74 -8.83 0.15 -1.71
C PHE A 74 -9.27 -1.31 -1.88
N PHE A 75 -8.34 -2.24 -1.71
CA PHE A 75 -8.57 -3.67 -1.85
C PHE A 75 -8.64 -4.39 -0.50
N SER A 76 -8.82 -3.69 0.63
CA SER A 76 -8.86 -4.35 1.95
C SER A 76 -9.86 -5.51 1.95
N ASN A 77 -9.40 -6.69 2.39
CA ASN A 77 -10.06 -8.00 2.40
C ASN A 77 -10.51 -8.48 1.01
N ASN A 78 -9.82 -8.12 -0.08
CA ASN A 78 -10.13 -8.62 -1.43
C ASN A 78 -9.76 -10.11 -1.54
N PRO A 79 -10.64 -10.97 -2.09
CA PRO A 79 -10.43 -12.42 -2.09
C PRO A 79 -9.59 -12.92 -3.27
N ASN A 80 -9.21 -12.06 -4.22
CA ASN A 80 -8.61 -12.48 -5.49
C ASN A 80 -7.09 -12.62 -5.40
N LYS A 81 -6.53 -13.57 -6.16
CA LYS A 81 -5.08 -13.74 -6.29
C LYS A 81 -4.44 -12.64 -7.13
N ILE A 82 -5.11 -12.27 -8.21
CA ILE A 82 -4.73 -11.24 -9.17
C ILE A 82 -5.91 -10.28 -9.28
N ILE A 83 -5.61 -9.00 -9.46
CA ILE A 83 -6.59 -7.97 -9.77
C ILE A 83 -6.14 -7.37 -11.10
N GLU A 84 -6.92 -7.55 -12.15
CA GLU A 84 -6.60 -7.11 -13.50
C GLU A 84 -6.65 -5.58 -13.59
N GLY A 85 -5.64 -4.96 -14.21
CA GLY A 85 -5.55 -3.52 -14.48
C GLY A 85 -4.68 -2.74 -13.48
N ILE A 86 -4.36 -3.28 -12.30
CA ILE A 86 -3.52 -2.57 -11.32
C ILE A 86 -2.05 -2.54 -11.72
N GLU A 87 -1.62 -3.48 -12.57
CA GLU A 87 -0.23 -3.66 -12.99
C GLU A 87 0.29 -2.48 -13.82
N THR A 88 -0.60 -1.65 -14.37
CA THR A 88 -0.27 -0.47 -15.18
C THR A 88 -0.48 0.86 -14.46
N TRP A 89 -0.92 0.86 -13.19
CA TRP A 89 -1.18 2.09 -12.45
C TRP A 89 0.10 2.90 -12.18
N ASP A 90 0.07 4.19 -12.52
CA ASP A 90 1.08 5.17 -12.09
C ASP A 90 0.70 5.71 -10.71
N THR A 91 1.38 5.22 -9.67
CA THR A 91 1.10 5.58 -8.27
C THR A 91 1.92 6.76 -7.74
N LYS A 92 2.63 7.51 -8.60
CA LYS A 92 3.53 8.59 -8.14
C LYS A 92 2.81 9.72 -7.37
N LEU A 93 1.53 9.94 -7.65
CA LEU A 93 0.72 11.00 -7.03
C LEU A 93 -0.02 10.54 -5.77
N ILE A 94 0.04 9.26 -5.42
CA ILE A 94 -0.60 8.72 -4.22
C ILE A 94 0.18 9.16 -2.99
N LEU A 95 -0.53 9.74 -2.02
CA LEU A 95 -0.04 10.18 -0.72
C LEU A 95 -0.28 9.12 0.36
N ASP A 96 -1.43 8.45 0.31
CA ASP A 96 -1.86 7.47 1.31
C ASP A 96 -2.06 6.09 0.68
N MET A 97 -1.18 5.15 1.03
CA MET A 97 -1.24 3.74 0.63
C MET A 97 -1.58 2.81 1.81
N SER A 98 -2.20 3.36 2.86
CA SER A 98 -2.50 2.59 4.06
C SER A 98 -3.53 1.50 3.77
N TYR A 99 -3.26 0.28 4.23
CA TYR A 99 -4.18 -0.86 4.19
C TYR A 99 -4.68 -1.27 2.80
N VAL A 100 -4.01 -0.88 1.71
CA VAL A 100 -4.44 -1.14 0.32
C VAL A 100 -4.79 -2.62 0.12
N PHE A 101 -3.92 -3.53 0.55
CA PHE A 101 -4.09 -4.98 0.45
C PHE A 101 -4.26 -5.66 1.81
N GLU A 102 -4.72 -4.95 2.84
CA GLU A 102 -4.95 -5.54 4.15
C GLU A 102 -5.85 -6.79 4.04
N ASN A 103 -5.47 -7.89 4.67
CA ASN A 103 -6.18 -9.17 4.69
C ASN A 103 -6.50 -9.75 3.30
N CYS A 104 -5.77 -9.37 2.26
CA CYS A 104 -5.84 -9.99 0.94
C CYS A 104 -5.09 -11.33 0.94
N LYS A 105 -5.64 -12.32 1.64
CA LYS A 105 -4.94 -13.58 1.97
C LYS A 105 -4.39 -14.34 0.77
N LYS A 106 -4.99 -14.18 -0.42
CA LYS A 106 -4.59 -14.85 -1.66
C LYS A 106 -3.79 -13.97 -2.62
N PHE A 107 -3.74 -12.66 -2.38
CA PHE A 107 -3.19 -11.71 -3.35
C PHE A 107 -1.69 -11.93 -3.53
N ASN A 108 -1.29 -12.07 -4.80
CA ASN A 108 0.09 -12.11 -5.25
C ASN A 108 0.15 -11.61 -6.71
N GLY A 109 -0.55 -10.51 -6.99
CA GLY A 109 -0.58 -9.87 -8.29
C GLY A 109 0.64 -8.97 -8.52
N ASN A 110 0.99 -8.74 -9.79
CA ASN A 110 2.12 -7.89 -10.15
C ASN A 110 1.80 -6.41 -9.87
N ILE A 111 2.63 -5.77 -9.06
CA ILE A 111 2.62 -4.33 -8.78
C ILE A 111 4.01 -3.70 -8.94
N SER A 112 4.94 -4.36 -9.64
CA SER A 112 6.33 -3.92 -9.77
C SER A 112 6.49 -2.56 -10.46
N ARG A 113 5.46 -2.08 -11.17
CA ARG A 113 5.42 -0.73 -11.77
C ARG A 113 5.02 0.37 -10.79
N TRP A 114 4.53 0.03 -9.60
CA TRP A 114 4.19 1.04 -8.62
C TRP A 114 5.47 1.75 -8.16
N ARG A 115 5.37 3.06 -7.96
CA ARG A 115 6.50 3.91 -7.58
C ARG A 115 6.28 4.62 -6.26
N ALA A 116 5.05 5.02 -5.90
CA ALA A 116 4.75 5.64 -4.60
C ALA A 116 5.61 6.89 -4.25
N PHE A 117 6.05 7.66 -5.25
CA PHE A 117 6.99 8.78 -5.07
C PHE A 117 6.57 9.82 -4.02
N ASN A 118 5.27 10.12 -3.92
CA ASN A 118 4.73 11.09 -2.97
C ASN A 118 4.11 10.46 -1.71
N ALA A 119 4.18 9.12 -1.55
CA ALA A 119 3.54 8.45 -0.43
C ALA A 119 4.19 8.87 0.90
N THR A 120 3.37 9.22 1.87
CA THR A 120 3.81 9.58 3.23
C THR A 120 3.49 8.47 4.25
N THR A 121 2.56 7.58 3.91
CA THR A 121 2.16 6.42 4.73
C THR A 121 1.93 5.17 3.86
N MET A 122 2.43 4.04 4.36
CA MET A 122 2.18 2.69 3.84
C MET A 122 1.72 1.76 4.99
N GLU A 123 1.08 2.34 6.01
CA GLU A 123 0.62 1.62 7.20
C GLU A 123 -0.25 0.41 6.82
N GLY A 124 0.18 -0.77 7.23
CA GLY A 124 -0.55 -2.02 7.03
C GLY A 124 -0.85 -2.37 5.57
N MET A 125 -0.10 -1.82 4.59
CA MET A 125 -0.38 -2.00 3.16
C MET A 125 -0.58 -3.47 2.77
N PHE A 126 0.22 -4.38 3.32
CA PHE A 126 0.13 -5.83 3.10
C PHE A 126 -0.21 -6.62 4.37
N LYS A 127 -0.69 -5.97 5.43
CA LYS A 127 -1.03 -6.64 6.69
C LYS A 127 -2.00 -7.80 6.45
N GLY A 128 -1.62 -9.04 6.78
CA GLY A 128 -2.43 -10.23 6.58
C GLY A 128 -2.53 -10.72 5.13
N ALA A 129 -1.75 -10.17 4.19
CA ALA A 129 -1.63 -10.65 2.82
C ALA A 129 -0.73 -11.90 2.76
N LYS A 130 -1.23 -13.01 3.31
CA LYS A 130 -0.45 -14.22 3.62
C LYS A 130 0.40 -14.79 2.47
N LYS A 131 -0.08 -14.66 1.23
CA LYS A 131 0.55 -15.20 0.00
C LYS A 131 1.33 -14.16 -0.81
N PHE A 132 1.40 -12.92 -0.33
CA PHE A 132 2.06 -11.85 -1.09
C PHE A 132 3.57 -12.01 -1.04
N ASN A 133 4.19 -12.12 -2.21
CA ASN A 133 5.64 -12.20 -2.39
C ASN A 133 6.05 -11.69 -3.79
N ASN A 134 5.34 -10.70 -4.33
CA ASN A 134 5.70 -10.03 -5.58
C ASN A 134 6.70 -8.91 -5.33
N ASP A 135 7.51 -8.63 -6.35
CA ASP A 135 8.53 -7.59 -6.30
C ASP A 135 7.94 -6.19 -6.02
N ILE A 136 8.55 -5.52 -5.05
CA ILE A 136 8.24 -4.16 -4.58
C ILE A 136 9.51 -3.35 -4.34
N SER A 137 10.66 -3.77 -4.85
CA SER A 137 11.94 -3.07 -4.66
C SER A 137 11.89 -1.63 -5.20
N ASP A 138 11.05 -1.39 -6.21
CA ASP A 138 10.91 -0.09 -6.88
C ASP A 138 9.99 0.91 -6.16
N LEU A 139 9.39 0.56 -5.03
CA LEU A 139 8.63 1.52 -4.22
C LEU A 139 9.56 2.57 -3.63
N TYR A 140 9.28 3.84 -3.92
CA TYR A 140 9.95 4.96 -3.27
C TYR A 140 9.44 5.13 -1.85
N THR A 141 10.34 5.03 -0.87
CA THR A 141 10.01 5.13 0.56
C THR A 141 10.59 6.38 1.22
N PHE A 142 11.34 7.21 0.48
CA PHE A 142 12.10 8.33 1.03
C PHE A 142 11.22 9.43 1.68
N ARG A 143 9.90 9.47 1.42
CA ARG A 143 8.95 10.39 2.08
C ARG A 143 8.07 9.72 3.13
N VAL A 144 8.14 8.39 3.25
CA VAL A 144 7.26 7.62 4.11
C VAL A 144 7.73 7.74 5.56
N HIS A 145 6.84 8.19 6.45
CA HIS A 145 7.11 8.26 7.88
C HIS A 145 6.38 7.19 8.70
N ASN A 146 5.42 6.47 8.09
CA ASN A 146 4.61 5.45 8.76
C ASN A 146 4.50 4.15 7.92
N MET A 147 5.06 3.06 8.44
CA MET A 147 4.97 1.70 7.93
C MET A 147 4.56 0.71 9.04
N LYS A 148 3.82 1.17 10.07
CA LYS A 148 3.29 0.27 11.10
C LYS A 148 2.54 -0.89 10.44
N TYR A 149 2.77 -2.10 10.91
CA TYR A 149 2.11 -3.31 10.42
C TYR A 149 2.29 -3.64 8.91
N MET A 150 3.20 -2.99 8.17
CA MET A 150 3.25 -3.07 6.70
C MET A 150 3.20 -4.50 6.15
N PHE A 151 3.96 -5.42 6.76
CA PHE A 151 4.04 -6.84 6.43
C PHE A 151 3.59 -7.75 7.59
N LYS A 152 2.90 -7.20 8.60
CA LYS A 152 2.38 -8.00 9.71
C LYS A 152 1.52 -9.15 9.17
N ASP A 153 1.75 -10.37 9.62
CA ASP A 153 1.05 -11.59 9.18
C ASP A 153 1.20 -11.91 7.66
N SER A 154 2.19 -11.33 6.96
CA SER A 154 2.52 -11.66 5.56
C SER A 154 3.46 -12.87 5.50
N ILE A 155 2.89 -14.04 5.70
CA ILE A 155 3.64 -15.29 5.95
C ILE A 155 4.71 -15.60 4.88
N GLU A 156 4.40 -15.41 3.59
CA GLU A 156 5.29 -15.78 2.47
C GLU A 156 6.19 -14.64 1.98
N PHE A 157 6.06 -13.43 2.53
CA PHE A 157 6.82 -12.28 2.05
C PHE A 157 8.32 -12.45 2.32
N ASN A 158 9.13 -12.43 1.26
CA ASN A 158 10.59 -12.54 1.32
C ASN A 158 11.26 -11.85 0.11
N GLN A 159 10.75 -10.68 -0.30
CA GLN A 159 11.37 -9.88 -1.36
C GLN A 159 12.45 -8.97 -0.80
N ASP A 160 13.46 -8.70 -1.63
CA ASP A 160 14.54 -7.79 -1.27
C ASP A 160 14.04 -6.34 -1.25
N ILE A 161 14.16 -5.71 -0.08
CA ILE A 161 13.81 -4.32 0.19
C ILE A 161 14.99 -3.56 0.81
N SER A 162 16.21 -4.13 0.70
CA SER A 162 17.44 -3.55 1.24
C SER A 162 17.76 -2.17 0.65
N ASN A 163 17.24 -1.88 -0.56
CA ASN A 163 17.41 -0.63 -1.27
C ASN A 163 16.47 0.51 -0.81
N TRP A 164 15.48 0.23 0.05
CA TRP A 164 14.54 1.24 0.51
C TRP A 164 15.21 2.34 1.34
N ASN A 165 14.92 3.59 1.01
CA ASN A 165 15.35 4.74 1.81
C ASN A 165 14.36 4.96 2.96
N ILE A 166 14.79 4.61 4.17
CA ILE A 166 13.98 4.68 5.39
C ILE A 166 14.39 5.83 6.32
N VAL A 167 15.17 6.81 5.86
CA VAL A 167 15.71 7.89 6.70
C VAL A 167 14.63 8.71 7.42
N ASN A 168 13.45 8.84 6.78
CA ASN A 168 12.30 9.58 7.30
C ASN A 168 11.28 8.70 8.06
N LEU A 169 11.53 7.40 8.18
CA LEU A 169 10.62 6.47 8.82
C LEU A 169 10.59 6.72 10.34
N LYS A 170 9.40 7.01 10.88
CA LYS A 170 9.19 7.29 12.32
C LYS A 170 8.43 6.18 13.02
N PHE A 171 7.48 5.56 12.33
CA PHE A 171 6.58 4.55 12.91
C PHE A 171 6.64 3.25 12.12
N PHE A 172 7.16 2.18 12.73
CA PHE A 172 7.30 0.84 12.12
C PHE A 172 6.98 -0.29 13.11
N ARG A 173 6.19 0.03 14.14
CA ARG A 173 5.68 -0.96 15.11
C ARG A 173 5.10 -2.17 14.38
N SER A 174 5.49 -3.36 14.82
CA SER A 174 5.01 -4.64 14.26
C SER A 174 5.14 -4.78 12.74
N MET A 175 6.06 -4.07 12.07
CA MET A 175 6.16 -4.06 10.61
C MET A 175 6.31 -5.46 10.00
N PHE A 176 7.06 -6.35 10.64
CA PHE A 176 7.34 -7.72 10.24
C PHE A 176 6.82 -8.75 11.26
N GLU A 177 5.89 -8.37 12.14
CA GLU A 177 5.31 -9.30 13.11
C GLU A 177 4.67 -10.50 12.39
N ASN A 178 5.05 -11.73 12.76
CA ASN A 178 4.65 -12.99 12.10
C ASN A 178 4.99 -13.08 10.59
N ALA A 179 5.93 -12.30 10.06
CA ALA A 179 6.43 -12.45 8.68
C ALA A 179 7.39 -13.65 8.57
N HIS A 180 6.85 -14.86 8.68
CA HIS A 180 7.63 -16.08 8.96
C HIS A 180 8.74 -16.37 7.95
N SER A 181 8.55 -16.06 6.67
CA SER A 181 9.51 -16.38 5.61
C SER A 181 10.58 -15.29 5.38
N PHE A 182 10.43 -14.13 6.00
CA PHE A 182 11.29 -12.99 5.72
C PHE A 182 12.71 -13.22 6.29
N ASN A 183 13.74 -13.09 5.44
CA ASN A 183 15.14 -13.22 5.86
C ASN A 183 16.10 -12.40 4.97
N LYS A 184 15.70 -11.18 4.59
CA LYS A 184 16.56 -10.30 3.78
C LYS A 184 17.49 -9.47 4.66
N ASP A 185 18.67 -9.21 4.13
CA ASP A 185 19.69 -8.40 4.79
C ASP A 185 19.31 -6.92 4.72
N LEU A 186 18.83 -6.40 5.85
CA LEU A 186 18.53 -5.00 6.09
C LEU A 186 19.54 -4.37 7.06
N SER A 187 20.70 -4.98 7.27
CA SER A 187 21.72 -4.50 8.22
C SER A 187 22.30 -3.12 7.86
N LYS A 188 22.11 -2.70 6.59
CA LYS A 188 22.52 -1.40 6.05
C LYS A 188 21.44 -0.32 6.14
N TRP A 189 20.24 -0.62 6.62
CA TRP A 189 19.20 0.39 6.84
C TRP A 189 19.64 1.41 7.90
N THR A 190 19.59 2.70 7.54
CA THR A 190 19.96 3.82 8.42
C THR A 190 18.75 4.65 8.80
N PHE A 191 18.59 4.94 10.10
CA PHE A 191 17.49 5.73 10.65
C PHE A 191 17.96 7.13 11.11
N CYS A 192 17.05 8.11 11.12
CA CYS A 192 17.30 9.37 11.82
C CYS A 192 17.39 9.17 13.35
N GLN A 193 18.28 9.91 14.01
CA GLN A 193 18.74 9.70 15.40
C GLN A 193 17.67 9.89 16.51
N GLU A 194 16.42 10.19 16.17
CA GLU A 194 15.36 10.60 17.11
C GLU A 194 14.24 9.55 17.32
N ILE A 195 14.42 8.31 16.89
CA ILE A 195 13.36 7.30 16.98
C ILE A 195 13.28 6.69 18.39
N VAL A 196 12.11 6.79 19.00
CA VAL A 196 11.72 5.98 20.17
C VAL A 196 11.43 4.56 19.68
N PHE A 197 12.24 3.60 20.12
CA PHE A 197 12.24 2.25 19.57
C PHE A 197 11.00 1.46 19.96
N SER A 198 10.35 0.87 18.95
CA SER A 198 9.42 -0.26 19.15
C SER A 198 10.25 -1.53 19.00
N THR A 199 10.49 -2.25 20.09
CA THR A 199 11.22 -3.55 20.08
C THR A 199 10.40 -4.69 19.49
N ASP A 200 9.15 -4.44 19.11
CA ASP A 200 8.19 -5.43 18.61
C ASP A 200 8.06 -5.45 17.07
N TYR A 201 8.99 -4.81 16.34
CA TYR A 201 8.88 -4.69 14.88
C TYR A 201 8.96 -6.04 14.14
N ASP A 202 9.64 -7.04 14.69
CA ASP A 202 9.87 -8.36 14.08
C ASP A 202 9.36 -9.53 14.95
N LYS A 203 8.44 -9.28 15.89
CA LYS A 203 7.92 -10.31 16.79
C LYS A 203 7.45 -11.55 16.00
N ASN A 204 7.99 -12.72 16.33
CA ASN A 204 7.72 -14.00 15.64
C ASN A 204 8.12 -14.05 14.15
N ALA A 205 9.04 -13.21 13.67
CA ALA A 205 9.68 -13.36 12.36
C ALA A 205 10.74 -14.47 12.41
N ILE A 206 10.29 -15.72 12.53
CA ILE A 206 11.11 -16.88 12.93
C ILE A 206 12.29 -17.20 12.00
N SER A 207 12.24 -16.83 10.72
CA SER A 207 13.34 -17.09 9.77
C SER A 207 14.35 -15.96 9.68
N TRP A 208 14.10 -14.80 10.31
CA TRP A 208 14.94 -13.63 10.13
C TRP A 208 16.18 -13.71 11.02
N ALA A 209 17.32 -13.99 10.41
CA ALA A 209 18.58 -14.09 11.12
C ALA A 209 19.00 -12.74 11.73
N ASP A 210 19.49 -12.72 12.97
CA ASP A 210 19.81 -11.48 13.68
C ASP A 210 20.85 -10.60 12.98
N PHE A 211 21.82 -11.19 12.27
CA PHE A 211 22.83 -10.44 11.51
C PHE A 211 22.25 -9.73 10.27
N ASN A 212 21.09 -10.15 9.79
CA ASN A 212 20.35 -9.52 8.69
C ASN A 212 19.43 -8.40 9.17
N LYS A 213 19.23 -8.23 10.48
CA LYS A 213 18.28 -7.24 11.02
C LYS A 213 18.87 -5.82 10.99
N PRO A 214 18.03 -4.78 10.87
CA PRO A 214 18.48 -3.41 10.97
C PRO A 214 19.19 -3.14 12.30
N LYS A 215 20.30 -2.41 12.25
CA LYS A 215 21.05 -2.03 13.45
C LYS A 215 20.49 -0.73 14.00
N PHE A 216 19.89 -0.80 15.18
CA PHE A 216 19.42 0.37 15.90
C PHE A 216 20.53 0.87 16.84
N ASN A 217 20.90 2.15 16.71
CA ASN A 217 21.76 2.79 17.70
C ASN A 217 20.98 2.85 19.01
N LYS A 218 21.33 2.00 19.98
CA LYS A 218 20.81 2.13 21.34
C LYS A 218 21.19 3.52 21.85
N LYS A 219 20.24 4.44 21.96
CA LYS A 219 20.39 5.53 22.93
C LYS A 219 20.34 4.86 24.29
N ASN A 220 21.47 4.92 25.01
CA ASN A 220 21.49 4.59 26.43
C ASN A 220 20.36 5.39 27.08
N THR A 221 19.37 4.68 27.61
CA THR A 221 18.39 5.25 28.55
C THR A 221 19.10 5.69 29.81
#